data_AF-X1BY63-F1
#
_entry.id   AF-X1BY63-F1
#
_cell.length_a   1.000
_cell.length_b   1.000
_cell.length_c   1.000
_cell.angle_alpha   90.00
_cell.angle_beta   90.00
_cell.angle_gamma   90.00
#
_symmetry.space_group_name_H-M   'P 1'
#
loop_
_entity.id
_entity.type
_entity.pdbx_description
1 polymer ?
#
loop_
_entity_poly.entity_id
_entity_poly.type
_entity_poly.pdbx_seq_one_letter_code
_entity_poly.pdbx_strand_id
1 'polypeptide(L)' 'METEITRLTKTKYPLIMAAFWRHGITEFAAAFSNAGGLGTIAAHNYQIKNFKNELQKISNCIILNRII' A
#
# COMPACT_ATOMS: atom_id res chain seq x y z
N MET A 1 4.78 -6.26 17.71
CA MET A 1 5.29 -7.64 17.58
C MET A 1 6.24 -7.64 16.42
N GLU A 2 7.48 -8.04 16.61
CA GLU A 2 8.46 -8.13 15.53
C GLU A 2 8.44 -9.53 14.95
N THR A 3 8.19 -9.63 13.64
CA THR A 3 8.25 -10.85 12.84
C THR A 3 9.19 -10.62 11.65
N GLU A 4 9.58 -11.69 10.97
CA GLU A 4 10.37 -11.57 9.74
C GLU A 4 9.65 -10.70 8.69
N ILE A 5 8.32 -10.82 8.58
CA ILE A 5 7.49 -9.99 7.70
C ILE A 5 7.62 -8.51 8.07
N THR A 6 7.35 -8.11 9.31
CA THR A 6 7.42 -6.69 9.71
C THR A 6 8.83 -6.12 9.54
N ARG A 7 9.88 -6.94 9.71
CA ARG A 7 11.27 -6.55 9.49
C ARG A 7 11.57 -6.29 8.02
N LEU A 8 11.10 -7.16 7.13
CA LEU A 8 11.29 -7.03 5.68
C LEU A 8 10.47 -5.88 5.08
N THR A 9 9.22 -5.72 5.51
CA THR A 9 8.28 -4.74 4.94
C THR A 9 8.32 -3.39 5.66
N LYS A 10 9.03 -3.29 6.79
CA LYS A 10 9.08 -2.10 7.66
C LYS A 10 7.70 -1.64 8.15
N THR A 11 6.77 -2.58 8.34
CA THR A 11 5.41 -2.30 8.83
C THR A 11 5.31 -2.50 10.34
N LYS A 12 4.37 -1.79 10.99
CA LYS A 12 4.11 -1.92 12.44
C LYS A 12 3.42 -3.24 12.79
N TYR A 13 2.57 -3.73 11.90
CA TYR A 13 1.80 -4.94 12.06
C TYR A 13 2.12 -5.93 10.94
N PRO A 14 2.13 -7.26 11.21
CA PRO A 14 2.34 -8.30 10.21
C PRO A 14 1.05 -8.57 9.41
N LEU A 15 0.39 -7.50 8.95
CA LEU A 15 -0.85 -7.55 8.20
C LEU A 15 -0.58 -7.09 6.78
N ILE A 16 -1.02 -7.89 5.81
CA ILE A 16 -0.90 -7.61 4.38
C ILE A 16 -2.31 -7.49 3.82
N MET A 17 -2.58 -6.40 3.11
CA MET A 17 -3.85 -6.23 2.41
C MET A 17 -3.89 -7.18 1.20
N ALA A 18 -4.94 -7.99 1.10
CA ALA A 18 -5.15 -8.85 -0.08
C ALA A 18 -5.39 -8.01 -1.34
N ALA A 19 -5.09 -8.58 -2.51
CA ALA A 19 -5.35 -7.94 -3.79
C ALA A 19 -6.86 -7.99 -4.12
N PHE A 20 -7.60 -6.95 -3.77
CA PHE A 20 -9.03 -6.87 -4.04
C PHE A 20 -9.33 -6.47 -5.49
N TRP A 21 -10.16 -7.25 -6.18
CA TRP A 21 -10.72 -6.84 -7.47
C TRP A 21 -11.61 -5.60 -7.27
N ARG A 22 -11.37 -4.57 -8.09
CA ARG A 22 -11.98 -3.23 -8.11
C ARG A 22 -11.64 -2.35 -6.91
N HIS A 23 -11.34 -2.92 -5.76
CA HIS A 23 -11.11 -2.17 -4.51
C HIS A 23 -9.64 -2.08 -4.09
N GLY A 24 -8.74 -2.84 -4.71
CA GLY A 24 -7.29 -2.72 -4.53
C GLY A 24 -6.75 -1.48 -5.24
N ILE A 25 -7.18 -0.31 -4.79
CA ILE A 25 -6.86 1.03 -5.30
C ILE A 25 -5.96 1.80 -4.33
N THR A 26 -5.37 2.89 -4.79
CA THR A 26 -4.38 3.67 -4.04
C THR A 26 -4.88 4.18 -2.69
N GLU A 27 -6.10 4.71 -2.62
CA GLU A 27 -6.66 5.28 -1.40
C GLU A 27 -6.82 4.22 -0.29
N PHE A 28 -7.27 3.02 -0.66
CA PHE A 28 -7.44 1.93 0.29
C PHE A 28 -6.09 1.37 0.75
N ALA A 29 -5.17 1.16 -0.19
CA ALA A 29 -3.81 0.72 0.12
C ALA A 29 -3.09 1.73 1.02
N ALA A 30 -3.23 3.03 0.76
CA ALA A 30 -2.63 4.07 1.57
C ALA A 30 -3.24 4.14 2.98
N ALA A 31 -4.57 4.05 3.12
CA ALA A 31 -5.22 3.99 4.42
C ALA A 31 -4.72 2.81 5.26
N PHE A 32 -4.62 1.62 4.66
CA PHE A 32 -4.11 0.42 5.31
C PHE A 32 -2.63 0.56 5.72
N SER A 33 -1.80 1.12 4.84
CA SER A 33 -0.38 1.39 5.11
C SER A 33 -0.20 2.42 6.23
N ASN A 34 -0.98 3.51 6.23
CA ASN A 34 -0.96 4.53 7.27
C ASN A 34 -1.41 3.98 8.64
N ALA A 35 -2.29 2.98 8.66
CA ALA A 35 -2.65 2.25 9.88
C ALA A 35 -1.54 1.31 10.39
N GLY A 36 -0.49 1.07 9.59
CA GLY A 36 0.71 0.34 9.98
C GLY A 36 0.83 -1.08 9.39
N GLY A 37 0.00 -1.45 8.41
CA GLY A 37 0.14 -2.69 7.64
C GLY A 37 0.84 -2.48 6.29
N LEU A 38 0.88 -3.53 5.45
CA LEU A 38 1.34 -3.45 4.06
C LEU A 38 0.14 -3.35 3.11
N GLY A 39 -0.13 -2.16 2.57
CA GLY A 39 -1.15 -1.95 1.54
C GLY A 39 -0.71 -2.44 0.15
N THR A 40 -1.63 -2.99 -0.62
CA THR A 40 -1.39 -3.50 -1.99
C THR A 40 -2.29 -2.82 -3.02
N ILE A 41 -1.75 -2.45 -4.17
CA ILE A 41 -2.54 -1.96 -5.31
C ILE A 41 -2.62 -3.10 -6.33
N ALA A 42 -3.83 -3.46 -6.73
CA ALA A 42 -4.03 -4.58 -7.63
C ALA A 42 -3.97 -4.09 -9.08
N ALA A 43 -2.85 -4.34 -9.76
CA ALA A 43 -2.60 -3.85 -11.11
C ALA A 43 -3.67 -4.28 -12.14
N HIS A 44 -4.32 -5.43 -11.93
CA HIS A 44 -5.41 -5.91 -12.79
C HIS A 44 -6.64 -4.97 -12.82
N ASN A 45 -6.75 -4.04 -11.87
CA ASN A 45 -7.80 -3.01 -11.86
C ASN A 45 -7.57 -1.91 -12.91
N TYR A 46 -6.39 -1.87 -13.54
CA TYR A 46 -5.97 -0.76 -14.37
C TYR A 46 -5.46 -1.22 -15.74
N GLN A 47 -5.68 -0.38 -16.74
CA GLN A 47 -4.91 -0.44 -17.98
C GLN A 47 -3.47 0.02 -17.69
N ILE A 48 -2.48 -0.58 -18.35
CA ILE A 48 -1.04 -0.31 -18.12
C ILE A 48 -0.71 1.19 -18.13
N LYS A 49 -1.29 1.94 -19.07
CA LYS A 49 -1.08 3.40 -19.20
C LYS A 49 -1.53 4.19 -17.97
N ASN A 50 -2.57 3.70 -17.29
CA ASN A 50 -3.17 4.37 -16.14
C ASN A 50 -2.52 3.92 -14.82
N PHE A 51 -1.94 2.72 -14.79
CA PHE A 51 -1.31 2.19 -13.58
C PHE A 51 -0.14 3.05 -13.09
N LYS A 52 0.63 3.65 -14.01
CA LYS A 52 1.70 4.60 -13.64
C LYS A 52 1.17 5.80 -12.86
N ASN A 53 0.05 6.37 -13.27
CA ASN A 53 -0.56 7.51 -12.60
C ASN A 53 -1.05 7.12 -11.20
N GLU A 54 -1.56 5.91 -11.05
CA GLU A 54 -2.00 5.37 -9.75
C GLU A 54 -0.84 5.15 -8.78
N LEU A 55 0.30 4.65 -9.27
CA LEU A 55 1.51 4.56 -8.47
C LEU A 55 2.01 5.93 -8.02
N GLN A 56 1.89 6.97 -8.85
CA GLN A 56 2.28 8.33 -8.44
C GLN A 56 1.39 8.91 -7.33
N LYS A 57 0.11 8.55 -7.31
CA LYS A 57 -0.81 8.99 -6.25
C LYS A 57 -0.42 8.46 -4.87
N ILE A 58 0.21 7.28 -4.78
CA ILE A 58 0.51 6.66 -3.48
C ILE A 58 1.43 7.52 -2.62
N SER A 59 2.39 8.21 -3.25
CA SER A 59 3.32 9.12 -2.57
C SER A 59 2.62 10.31 -1.92
N ASN A 60 1.47 10.72 -2.46
CA ASN A 60 0.67 11.82 -1.90
C ASN A 60 -0.28 11.36 -0.78
N CYS A 61 -0.63 10.07 -0.74
CA CYS A 61 -1.58 9.51 0.23
C CYS A 61 -0.91 8.89 1.45
N ILE A 62 0.35 8.48 1.34
CA ILE A 62 1.14 8.01 2.49
C ILE A 62 1.54 9.24 3.31
N ILE A 63 1.31 9.19 4.63
CA ILE A 63 1.79 10.22 5.55
C ILE A 63 3.32 10.10 5.60
N LEU A 64 4.01 10.78 4.68
CA LEU A 64 5.46 10.79 4.55
C LEU A 64 6.20 11.43 5.74
N ASN A 65 5.50 11.95 6.74
CA ASN A 65 6.09 12.67 7.88
C ASN A 65 6.71 11.78 8.98
N ARG A 66 7.09 10.53 8.71
CA ARG A 66 7.76 9.71 9.75
C ARG A 66 8.96 8.85 9.32
N ILE A 67 9.29 8.73 8.04
CA ILE A 67 10.39 7.84 7.63
C ILE A 67 11.09 8.38 6.36
N ILE A 68 11.69 9.56 6.44
CA ILE A 68 12.97 9.88 5.78
C ILE A 68 13.76 10.76 6.76
#